data_AF-D8SAK2-F1
#
_entry.id   AF-D8SAK2-F1
#
_cell.length_a   1.000
_cell.length_b   1.000
_cell.length_c   1.000
_cell.angle_alpha   90.00
_cell.angle_beta   90.00
_cell.angle_gamma   90.00
#
_symmetry.space_group_name_H-M   'P 1'
#
loop_
_entity.id
_entity.type
_entity.pdbx_description
1 polymer ?
#
loop_
_entity_poly.entity_id
_entity_poly.type
_entity_poly.pdbx_seq_one_letter_code
_entity_poly.pdbx_strand_id
1 'polypeptide(L)'
;GISFLTTPYALEQGGWLGLSILFAFSVICCYTAYVLGRCLIPNGTYNTIAEAAFGSRARLPFTLLVQFEMIAVLVSYTISMGDNLARLFPHATLRISALEIGPSKVLLLIAFLVVLPTVWLRNLAWISYLSLFGIVTYMIITVTMIYVGAGLGVGFHHSVPHLRPENLLNIAGIYAYCFAAHCALPSVYTSLKDPSNYSKVLVLSFMISTMIYIGFAFLGGTMFGDYTLPQVSLNIPTHMVAAKLVLWLVVLLPFSKYSLCLAPIALDIESKFPWPNTSRSFVASSLLLRTGLMIFVFLLAMVFPYFETVVAFIGSASGMLVAVILPSLFYLRIYRNVMPKWEARVNYTILAVGTAVGMAGTIASIINFVHRIRS
;
A
#
# COMPACT_ATOMS: atom_id res chain seq x y z
N GLY A 1 1.95 -0.11 6.06
CA GLY A 1 0.95 -1.08 5.58
C GLY A 1 1.60 -2.44 5.45
N ILE A 2 1.14 -3.29 4.54
CA ILE A 2 1.77 -4.61 4.27
C ILE A 2 2.94 -4.55 3.28
N SER A 3 3.24 -3.37 2.73
CA SER A 3 4.33 -3.14 1.76
C SER A 3 5.71 -3.60 2.24
N PHE A 4 5.99 -3.55 3.55
CA PHE A 4 7.27 -4.05 4.08
C PHE A 4 7.43 -5.57 3.86
N LEU A 5 6.35 -6.34 3.78
CA LEU A 5 6.43 -7.80 3.59
C LEU A 5 7.07 -8.20 2.26
N THR A 6 7.07 -7.31 1.27
CA THR A 6 7.62 -7.56 -0.07
C THR A 6 8.96 -6.86 -0.32
N THR A 7 9.46 -6.06 0.63
CA THR A 7 10.78 -5.42 0.46
C THR A 7 11.94 -6.42 0.35
N PRO A 8 11.93 -7.61 1.01
CA PRO A 8 12.93 -8.64 0.77
C PRO A 8 12.86 -9.20 -0.64
N TYR A 9 11.65 -9.47 -1.14
CA TYR A 9 11.44 -9.93 -2.50
C TYR A 9 11.96 -8.92 -3.52
N ALA A 10 11.66 -7.63 -3.32
CA ALA A 10 12.17 -6.56 -4.18
C ALA A 10 13.70 -6.44 -4.13
N LEU A 11 14.31 -6.65 -2.96
CA LEU A 11 15.78 -6.69 -2.82
C LEU A 11 16.36 -7.86 -3.62
N GLU A 12 15.80 -9.06 -3.51
CA GLU A 12 16.28 -10.21 -4.28
C GLU A 12 16.08 -10.05 -5.78
N GLN A 13 14.97 -9.45 -6.19
CA GLN A 13 14.68 -9.23 -7.61
C GLN A 13 15.52 -8.13 -8.23
N GLY A 14 15.94 -7.10 -7.46
CA GLY A 14 16.73 -5.97 -7.97
C GLY A 14 18.21 -5.98 -7.60
N GLY A 15 18.60 -6.75 -6.59
CA GLY A 15 19.92 -6.76 -5.97
C GLY A 15 20.19 -5.60 -5.02
N TRP A 16 21.37 -5.59 -4.38
CA TRP A 16 21.81 -4.54 -3.45
C TRP A 16 21.74 -3.13 -4.04
N LEU A 17 22.17 -2.96 -5.29
CA LEU A 17 22.09 -1.68 -5.98
C LEU A 17 20.64 -1.25 -6.23
N GLY A 18 19.69 -2.19 -6.28
CA GLY A 18 18.25 -1.92 -6.32
C GLY A 18 17.74 -1.13 -5.11
N LEU A 19 18.36 -1.25 -3.93
CA LEU A 19 18.00 -0.43 -2.75
C LEU A 19 18.19 1.07 -2.96
N SER A 20 19.05 1.46 -3.90
CA SER A 20 19.18 2.88 -4.28
C SER A 20 17.85 3.45 -4.81
N ILE A 21 17.02 2.63 -5.45
CA ILE A 21 15.69 3.01 -5.92
C ILE A 21 14.74 3.25 -4.74
N LEU A 22 14.75 2.36 -3.73
CA LEU A 22 13.99 2.55 -2.49
C LEU A 22 14.38 3.86 -1.80
N PHE A 23 15.69 4.13 -1.68
CA PHE A 23 16.19 5.37 -1.09
C PHE A 23 15.80 6.61 -1.92
N ALA A 24 15.91 6.54 -3.24
CA ALA A 24 15.49 7.62 -4.14
C ALA A 24 14.00 7.93 -3.98
N PHE A 25 13.14 6.91 -3.92
CA PHE A 25 11.71 7.11 -3.65
C PHE A 25 11.46 7.72 -2.28
N SER A 26 12.18 7.32 -1.24
CA SER A 26 12.06 7.97 0.08
C SER A 26 12.32 9.47 0.00
N VAL A 27 13.42 9.88 -0.62
CA VAL A 27 13.80 11.30 -0.76
C VAL A 27 12.79 12.06 -1.60
N ILE A 28 12.40 11.51 -2.77
CA ILE A 28 11.43 12.14 -3.67
C ILE A 28 10.05 12.24 -3.03
N CYS A 29 9.56 11.17 -2.40
CA CYS A 29 8.27 11.15 -1.73
C CYS A 29 8.25 12.07 -0.50
N CYS A 30 9.35 12.17 0.25
CA CYS A 30 9.48 13.14 1.33
C CYS A 30 9.44 14.58 0.80
N TYR A 31 10.14 14.89 -0.30
CA TYR A 31 10.10 16.21 -0.91
C TYR A 31 8.72 16.57 -1.46
N THR A 32 8.09 15.66 -2.22
CA THR A 32 6.77 15.85 -2.81
C THR A 32 5.68 15.99 -1.74
N ALA A 33 5.80 15.26 -0.63
CA ALA A 33 4.93 15.43 0.52
C ALA A 33 5.13 16.80 1.21
N TYR A 34 6.37 17.29 1.29
CA TYR A 34 6.66 18.63 1.80
C TYR A 34 6.00 19.72 0.93
N VAL A 35 6.15 19.66 -0.40
CA VAL A 35 5.51 20.66 -1.30
C VAL A 35 3.99 20.51 -1.32
N LEU A 36 3.46 19.29 -1.21
CA LEU A 36 2.02 19.08 -1.03
C LEU A 36 1.51 19.77 0.24
N GLY A 37 2.28 19.68 1.32
CA GLY A 37 2.01 20.36 2.58
C GLY A 37 1.91 21.88 2.44
N ARG A 38 2.72 22.48 1.58
CA ARG A 38 2.64 23.92 1.26
C ARG A 38 1.39 24.28 0.46
N CYS A 39 0.85 23.34 -0.31
CA CYS A 39 -0.39 23.53 -1.05
C CYS A 39 -1.65 23.27 -0.20
N LEU A 40 -1.52 22.76 1.02
CA LEU A 40 -2.66 22.46 1.87
C LEU A 40 -3.40 23.72 2.32
N ILE A 41 -4.71 23.67 2.17
CA ILE A 41 -5.67 24.66 2.69
C ILE A 41 -6.18 24.13 4.04
N PRO A 42 -6.49 25.00 5.03
CA PRO A 42 -7.12 24.55 6.28
C PRO A 42 -8.34 23.66 6.03
N ASN A 43 -8.36 22.46 6.64
CA ASN A 43 -9.39 21.42 6.44
C ASN A 43 -9.53 20.92 4.98
N GLY A 44 -8.52 21.17 4.14
CA GLY A 44 -8.47 20.68 2.77
C GLY A 44 -8.21 19.18 2.69
N THR A 45 -8.62 18.60 1.58
CA THR A 45 -8.28 17.22 1.19
C THR A 45 -7.33 17.24 -0.01
N TYR A 46 -6.82 16.07 -0.39
CA TYR A 46 -6.02 15.94 -1.60
C TYR A 46 -6.77 16.49 -2.84
N ASN A 47 -8.09 16.23 -2.93
CA ASN A 47 -8.92 16.68 -4.04
C ASN A 47 -9.16 18.20 -4.04
N THR A 48 -9.18 18.86 -2.88
CA THR A 48 -9.34 20.32 -2.83
C THR A 48 -8.09 21.05 -3.31
N ILE A 49 -6.89 20.48 -3.10
CA ILE A 49 -5.66 21.01 -3.69
C ILE A 49 -5.74 20.94 -5.21
N ALA A 50 -6.22 19.82 -5.74
CA ALA A 50 -6.36 19.63 -7.16
C ALA A 50 -7.38 20.60 -7.78
N GLU A 51 -8.50 20.83 -7.09
CA GLU A 51 -9.49 21.86 -7.45
C GLU A 51 -8.87 23.29 -7.41
N ALA A 52 -8.04 23.60 -6.42
CA ALA A 52 -7.35 24.89 -6.35
C ALA A 52 -6.35 25.08 -7.51
N ALA A 53 -5.68 24.02 -7.95
CA ALA A 53 -4.70 24.07 -9.04
C ALA A 53 -5.34 24.14 -10.45
N PHE A 54 -6.43 23.40 -10.67
CA PHE A 54 -7.00 23.15 -12.00
C PHE A 54 -8.47 23.59 -12.18
N GLY A 55 -9.10 24.11 -11.12
CA GLY A 55 -10.51 24.48 -11.10
C GLY A 55 -11.45 23.30 -10.82
N SER A 56 -12.73 23.59 -10.60
CA SER A 56 -13.72 22.61 -10.13
C SER A 56 -13.94 21.41 -11.06
N ARG A 57 -13.70 21.56 -12.37
CA ARG A 57 -13.81 20.44 -13.33
C ARG A 57 -12.79 19.33 -13.09
N ALA A 58 -11.65 19.65 -12.48
CA ALA A 58 -10.62 18.66 -12.15
C ALA A 58 -10.97 17.79 -10.95
N ARG A 59 -11.93 18.18 -10.11
CA ARG A 59 -12.25 17.44 -8.88
C ARG A 59 -12.65 15.99 -9.15
N LEU A 60 -13.50 15.73 -10.15
CA LEU A 60 -13.99 14.39 -10.46
C LEU A 60 -12.86 13.41 -10.85
N PRO A 61 -12.01 13.68 -11.86
CA PRO A 61 -10.95 12.74 -12.24
C PRO A 61 -9.97 12.45 -11.09
N PHE A 62 -9.65 13.43 -10.24
CA PHE A 62 -8.79 13.21 -9.08
C PHE A 62 -9.47 12.38 -7.98
N THR A 63 -10.76 12.62 -7.71
CA THR A 63 -11.53 11.75 -6.81
C THR A 63 -11.53 10.31 -7.31
N LEU A 64 -11.77 10.08 -8.60
CA LEU A 64 -11.76 8.74 -9.19
C LEU A 64 -10.37 8.08 -9.08
N LEU A 65 -9.29 8.83 -9.28
CA LEU A 65 -7.92 8.33 -9.13
C LEU A 65 -7.64 7.88 -7.68
N VAL A 66 -8.00 8.70 -6.69
CA VAL A 66 -7.83 8.35 -5.26
C VAL A 66 -8.70 7.15 -4.89
N GLN A 67 -9.94 7.08 -5.39
CA GLN A 67 -10.82 5.93 -5.15
C GLN A 67 -10.24 4.65 -5.77
N PHE A 68 -9.70 4.73 -6.99
CA PHE A 68 -9.01 3.63 -7.65
C PHE A 68 -7.81 3.14 -6.83
N GLU A 69 -6.96 4.05 -6.35
CA GLU A 69 -5.82 3.71 -5.49
C GLU A 69 -6.26 2.99 -4.22
N MET A 70 -7.30 3.50 -3.54
CA MET A 70 -7.84 2.88 -2.33
C MET A 70 -8.41 1.48 -2.60
N ILE A 71 -9.14 1.27 -3.70
CA ILE A 71 -9.63 -0.06 -4.11
C ILE A 71 -8.46 -1.00 -4.35
N ALA A 72 -7.44 -0.56 -5.08
CA ALA A 72 -6.29 -1.40 -5.40
C ALA A 72 -5.49 -1.78 -4.14
N VAL A 73 -5.32 -0.84 -3.19
CA VAL A 73 -4.77 -1.14 -1.86
C VAL A 73 -5.59 -2.22 -1.14
N LEU A 74 -6.93 -2.10 -1.14
CA LEU A 74 -7.83 -3.10 -0.54
C LEU A 74 -7.72 -4.47 -1.23
N VAL A 75 -7.49 -4.51 -2.54
CA VAL A 75 -7.21 -5.76 -3.28
C VAL A 75 -5.91 -6.39 -2.77
N SER A 76 -4.83 -5.62 -2.64
CA SER A 76 -3.55 -6.12 -2.12
C SER A 76 -3.67 -6.67 -0.69
N TYR A 77 -4.47 -6.02 0.16
CA TYR A 77 -4.78 -6.51 1.49
C TYR A 77 -5.55 -7.84 1.47
N THR A 78 -6.49 -7.98 0.53
CA THR A 78 -7.32 -9.19 0.42
C THR A 78 -6.44 -10.38 0.03
N ILE A 79 -5.59 -10.21 -0.99
CA ILE A 79 -4.63 -11.23 -1.44
C ILE A 79 -3.70 -11.62 -0.30
N SER A 80 -3.13 -10.64 0.40
CA SER A 80 -2.21 -10.91 1.52
C SER A 80 -2.87 -11.73 2.63
N MET A 81 -4.10 -11.39 3.03
CA MET A 81 -4.81 -12.21 4.03
C MET A 81 -5.08 -13.63 3.52
N GLY A 82 -5.52 -13.78 2.27
CA GLY A 82 -5.76 -15.09 1.65
C GLY A 82 -4.51 -15.96 1.62
N ASP A 83 -3.38 -15.42 1.17
CA ASP A 83 -2.11 -16.14 1.08
C ASP A 83 -1.60 -16.58 2.46
N ASN A 84 -1.67 -15.69 3.46
CA ASN A 84 -1.21 -16.00 4.82
C ASN A 84 -2.16 -16.99 5.53
N LEU A 85 -3.46 -16.94 5.29
CA LEU A 85 -4.39 -17.98 5.76
C LEU A 85 -4.16 -19.32 5.06
N ALA A 86 -3.90 -19.33 3.75
CA ALA A 86 -3.52 -20.54 2.99
C ALA A 86 -2.28 -21.21 3.56
N ARG A 87 -1.34 -20.41 4.07
CA ARG A 87 -0.15 -20.92 4.77
C ARG A 87 -0.47 -21.55 6.13
N LEU A 88 -1.47 -21.02 6.85
CA LEU A 88 -1.93 -21.57 8.14
C LEU A 88 -2.77 -22.84 7.98
N PHE A 89 -3.57 -22.92 6.91
CA PHE A 89 -4.52 -24.01 6.67
C PHE A 89 -4.35 -24.63 5.27
N PRO A 90 -3.21 -25.28 4.98
CA PRO A 90 -2.87 -25.75 3.63
C PRO A 90 -3.82 -26.83 3.09
N HIS A 91 -4.61 -27.47 3.96
CA HIS A 91 -5.55 -28.55 3.60
C HIS A 91 -7.03 -28.11 3.61
N ALA A 92 -7.32 -26.82 3.72
CA ALA A 92 -8.70 -26.33 3.76
C ALA A 92 -9.35 -26.33 2.36
N THR A 93 -9.76 -27.49 1.86
CA THR A 93 -10.51 -27.62 0.61
C THR A 93 -12.02 -27.58 0.88
N LEU A 94 -12.78 -26.99 -0.04
CA LEU A 94 -14.24 -26.96 0.02
C LEU A 94 -14.80 -27.68 -1.21
N ARG A 95 -15.52 -28.79 -0.97
CA ARG A 95 -16.18 -29.58 -2.01
C ARG A 95 -17.68 -29.28 -1.98
N ILE A 96 -18.17 -28.55 -2.98
CA ILE A 96 -19.61 -28.39 -3.22
C ILE A 96 -19.95 -29.20 -4.46
N SER A 97 -20.64 -30.33 -4.27
CA SER A 97 -21.00 -31.25 -5.36
C SER A 97 -19.78 -31.68 -6.20
N ALA A 98 -19.78 -31.45 -7.52
CA ALA A 98 -18.68 -31.78 -8.44
C ALA A 98 -17.57 -30.71 -8.49
N LEU A 99 -17.70 -29.58 -7.78
CA LEU A 99 -16.72 -28.50 -7.79
C LEU A 99 -15.80 -28.59 -6.57
N GLU A 100 -14.52 -28.90 -6.79
CA GLU A 100 -13.47 -28.83 -5.78
C GLU A 100 -12.80 -27.45 -5.83
N ILE A 101 -13.05 -26.64 -4.80
CA ILE A 101 -12.44 -25.32 -4.66
C ILE A 101 -11.17 -25.49 -3.82
N GLY A 102 -10.03 -25.18 -4.44
CA GLY A 102 -8.73 -25.29 -3.79
C GLY A 102 -8.53 -24.33 -2.60
N PRO A 103 -7.57 -24.61 -1.69
CA PRO A 103 -7.44 -23.91 -0.41
C PRO A 103 -7.28 -22.39 -0.52
N SER A 104 -6.53 -21.90 -1.52
CA SER A 104 -6.30 -20.47 -1.70
C SER A 104 -7.60 -19.69 -1.92
N LYS A 105 -8.54 -20.22 -2.72
CA LYS A 105 -9.82 -19.55 -3.01
C LYS A 105 -10.77 -19.62 -1.82
N VAL A 106 -10.79 -20.75 -1.11
CA VAL A 106 -11.60 -20.92 0.11
C VAL A 106 -11.14 -19.98 1.21
N LEU A 107 -9.84 -19.86 1.42
CA LEU A 107 -9.28 -19.04 2.49
C LEU A 107 -9.30 -17.54 2.15
N LEU A 108 -9.22 -17.18 0.86
CA LEU A 108 -9.52 -15.82 0.42
C LEU A 108 -10.99 -15.45 0.69
N LEU A 109 -11.93 -16.36 0.45
CA LEU A 109 -13.35 -16.15 0.78
C LEU A 109 -13.54 -15.99 2.30
N ILE A 110 -12.89 -16.83 3.10
CA ILE A 110 -12.93 -16.69 4.57
C ILE A 110 -12.34 -15.35 5.00
N ALA A 111 -11.19 -14.93 4.47
CA ALA A 111 -10.60 -13.63 4.75
C ALA A 111 -11.59 -12.48 4.48
N PHE A 112 -12.25 -12.53 3.32
CA PHE A 112 -13.29 -11.57 2.93
C PHE A 112 -14.45 -11.56 3.93
N LEU A 113 -15.00 -12.72 4.29
CA LEU A 113 -16.14 -12.82 5.21
C LEU A 113 -15.81 -12.30 6.61
N VAL A 114 -14.60 -12.57 7.09
CA VAL A 114 -14.16 -12.15 8.43
C VAL A 114 -13.87 -10.64 8.47
N VAL A 115 -13.38 -10.04 7.39
CA VAL A 115 -13.08 -8.60 7.34
C VAL A 115 -14.32 -7.74 7.01
N LEU A 116 -15.33 -8.30 6.34
CA LEU A 116 -16.53 -7.59 5.92
C LEU A 116 -17.24 -6.81 7.06
N PRO A 117 -17.43 -7.35 8.29
CA PRO A 117 -18.05 -6.59 9.37
C PRO A 117 -17.27 -5.34 9.76
N THR A 118 -15.95 -5.32 9.57
CA THR A 118 -15.10 -4.17 9.94
C THR A 118 -15.42 -2.92 9.13
N VAL A 119 -15.88 -3.08 7.88
CA VAL A 119 -16.20 -1.92 7.02
C VAL A 119 -17.56 -1.32 7.33
N TRP A 120 -18.43 -2.04 8.03
CA TRP A 120 -19.71 -1.50 8.51
C TRP A 120 -19.53 -0.56 9.70
N LEU A 121 -18.38 -0.61 10.38
CA LEU A 121 -18.02 0.32 11.44
C LEU A 121 -17.75 1.70 10.85
N ARG A 122 -18.61 2.68 11.20
CA ARG A 122 -18.51 4.07 10.74
C ARG A 122 -17.67 4.96 11.65
N ASN A 123 -17.31 4.46 12.84
CA ASN A 123 -16.57 5.24 13.82
C ASN A 123 -15.05 5.11 13.58
N LEU A 124 -14.48 6.15 12.98
CA LEU A 124 -13.05 6.27 12.69
C LEU A 124 -12.24 6.81 13.89
N ALA A 125 -12.84 7.01 15.07
CA ALA A 125 -12.17 7.62 16.23
C ALA A 125 -10.97 6.81 16.77
N TRP A 126 -10.81 5.54 16.37
CA TRP A 126 -9.74 4.64 16.85
C TRP A 126 -8.50 4.56 15.94
N ILE A 127 -8.37 5.46 14.94
CA ILE A 127 -7.27 5.45 13.94
C ILE A 127 -5.87 5.40 14.56
N SER A 128 -5.64 6.11 15.67
CA SER A 128 -4.35 6.16 16.35
C SER A 128 -3.98 4.80 16.96
N TYR A 129 -4.91 4.17 17.68
CA TYR A 129 -4.73 2.84 18.28
C TYR A 129 -4.50 1.76 17.21
N LEU A 130 -5.23 1.83 16.10
CA LEU A 130 -5.06 0.94 14.95
C LEU A 130 -3.71 1.12 14.25
N SER A 131 -3.15 2.33 14.26
CA SER A 131 -1.81 2.59 13.72
C SER A 131 -0.71 2.10 14.67
N LEU A 132 -0.90 2.24 15.97
CA LEU A 132 -0.03 1.64 16.99
C LEU A 132 0.03 0.12 16.86
N PHE A 133 -1.12 -0.54 16.66
CA PHE A 133 -1.19 -1.99 16.41
C PHE A 133 -0.33 -2.41 15.22
N GLY A 134 -0.33 -1.61 14.14
CA GLY A 134 0.50 -1.87 12.96
C GLY A 134 2.01 -1.81 13.26
N ILE A 135 2.45 -0.82 14.04
CA ILE A 135 3.86 -0.67 14.45
C ILE A 135 4.27 -1.83 15.36
N VAL A 136 3.46 -2.18 16.35
CA VAL A 136 3.72 -3.30 17.27
C VAL A 136 3.82 -4.61 16.48
N THR A 137 2.91 -4.83 15.54
CA THR A 137 2.95 -6.01 14.67
C THR A 137 4.25 -6.06 13.86
N TYR A 138 4.66 -4.95 13.26
CA TYR A 138 5.95 -4.87 12.55
C TYR A 138 7.12 -5.25 13.46
N MET A 139 7.15 -4.74 14.70
CA MET A 139 8.21 -5.07 15.67
C MET A 139 8.22 -6.56 15.99
N ILE A 140 7.06 -7.18 16.23
CA ILE A 140 6.96 -8.62 16.52
C ILE A 140 7.45 -9.47 15.33
N ILE A 141 7.07 -9.10 14.10
CA ILE A 141 7.50 -9.81 12.90
C ILE A 141 9.03 -9.71 12.75
N THR A 142 9.59 -8.52 12.94
CA THR A 142 11.04 -8.28 12.85
C THR A 142 11.80 -9.11 13.90
N VAL A 143 11.37 -9.08 15.16
CA VAL A 143 11.98 -9.88 16.23
C VAL A 143 11.87 -11.38 15.94
N THR A 144 10.73 -11.82 15.42
CA THR A 144 10.53 -13.23 15.05
C THR A 144 11.47 -13.64 13.93
N MET A 145 11.66 -12.81 12.90
CA MET A 145 12.62 -13.10 11.83
C MET A 145 14.05 -13.18 12.35
N ILE A 146 14.46 -12.28 13.23
CA ILE A 146 15.79 -12.33 13.88
C ILE A 146 15.95 -13.62 14.69
N TYR A 147 14.94 -13.98 15.49
CA TYR A 147 14.95 -15.22 16.27
C TYR A 147 15.03 -16.47 15.38
N VAL A 148 14.26 -16.51 14.29
CA VAL A 148 14.26 -17.62 13.33
C VAL A 148 15.59 -17.72 12.58
N GLY A 149 16.15 -16.58 12.16
CA GLY A 149 17.45 -16.52 11.49
C GLY A 149 18.59 -16.95 12.40
N ALA A 150 18.72 -16.33 13.59
CA ALA A 150 19.87 -16.54 14.47
C ALA A 150 19.75 -17.79 15.37
N GLY A 151 18.55 -18.10 15.87
CA GLY A 151 18.35 -19.11 16.90
C GLY A 151 18.07 -20.52 16.40
N LEU A 152 17.69 -20.68 15.13
CA LEU A 152 17.11 -21.94 14.62
C LEU A 152 17.73 -22.44 13.31
N GLY A 153 18.84 -21.84 12.91
CA GLY A 153 19.66 -22.37 11.82
C GLY A 153 19.17 -22.04 10.40
N VAL A 154 18.14 -21.20 10.21
CA VAL A 154 17.89 -20.59 8.89
C VAL A 154 19.09 -19.75 8.49
N GLY A 155 19.60 -18.96 9.44
CA GLY A 155 20.80 -18.17 9.28
C GLY A 155 20.66 -17.00 8.31
N PHE A 156 21.77 -16.30 8.09
CA PHE A 156 21.87 -15.12 7.22
C PHE A 156 22.99 -15.33 6.20
N HIS A 157 22.93 -16.47 5.50
CA HIS A 157 24.03 -16.98 4.67
C HIS A 157 23.74 -16.88 3.18
N HIS A 158 22.49 -16.58 2.79
CA HIS A 158 22.14 -16.45 1.39
C HIS A 158 22.73 -15.17 0.81
N SER A 159 23.29 -15.29 -0.39
CA SER A 159 23.85 -14.16 -1.11
C SER A 159 22.78 -13.48 -1.94
N VAL A 160 22.56 -12.19 -1.69
CA VAL A 160 21.73 -11.34 -2.53
C VAL A 160 22.56 -10.88 -3.74
N PRO A 161 22.02 -10.90 -4.97
CA PRO A 161 22.70 -10.37 -6.16
C PRO A 161 23.14 -8.92 -5.98
N HIS A 162 24.23 -8.52 -6.64
CA HIS A 162 24.62 -7.10 -6.64
C HIS A 162 23.61 -6.23 -7.41
N LEU A 163 23.15 -6.69 -8.57
CA LEU A 163 22.18 -6.00 -9.43
C LEU A 163 21.50 -7.00 -10.37
N ARG A 164 20.19 -6.82 -10.58
CA ARG A 164 19.39 -7.52 -11.60
C ARG A 164 18.64 -6.49 -12.46
N PRO A 165 19.24 -6.01 -13.56
CA PRO A 165 18.72 -4.88 -14.33
C PRO A 165 17.34 -5.15 -14.94
N GLU A 166 17.06 -6.39 -15.32
CA GLU A 166 15.81 -6.84 -15.94
C GLU A 166 14.56 -6.57 -15.10
N ASN A 167 14.69 -6.52 -13.78
CA ASN A 167 13.56 -6.37 -12.86
C ASN A 167 13.43 -4.96 -12.25
N LEU A 168 14.32 -4.03 -12.59
CA LEU A 168 14.38 -2.71 -11.95
C LEU A 168 13.09 -1.92 -12.07
N LEU A 169 12.40 -2.00 -13.21
CA LEU A 169 11.11 -1.32 -13.39
C LEU A 169 10.01 -1.92 -12.50
N ASN A 170 10.01 -3.24 -12.32
CA ASN A 170 9.02 -3.91 -11.47
C ASN A 170 9.25 -3.60 -9.99
N ILE A 171 10.52 -3.67 -9.53
CA ILE A 171 10.84 -3.35 -8.13
C ILE A 171 10.69 -1.86 -7.83
N ALA A 172 10.88 -0.98 -8.82
CA ALA A 172 10.57 0.45 -8.67
C ALA A 172 9.09 0.68 -8.33
N GLY A 173 8.17 -0.06 -8.95
CA GLY A 173 6.76 -0.04 -8.57
C GLY A 173 6.53 -0.50 -7.13
N ILE A 174 7.17 -1.60 -6.71
CA ILE A 174 7.06 -2.10 -5.33
C ILE A 174 7.57 -1.06 -4.32
N TYR A 175 8.71 -0.44 -4.60
CA TYR A 175 9.29 0.59 -3.73
C TYR A 175 8.52 1.91 -3.76
N ALA A 176 7.93 2.31 -4.89
CA ALA A 176 7.02 3.45 -4.95
C ALA A 176 5.80 3.22 -4.04
N TYR A 177 5.24 2.01 -4.04
CA TYR A 177 4.13 1.63 -3.15
C TYR A 177 4.49 1.75 -1.67
N CYS A 178 5.74 1.45 -1.28
CA CYS A 178 6.21 1.61 0.09
C CYS A 178 6.04 3.05 0.63
N PHE A 179 6.12 4.06 -0.24
CA PHE A 179 6.09 5.48 0.15
C PHE A 179 4.83 6.23 -0.32
N ALA A 180 3.82 5.53 -0.84
CA ALA A 180 2.54 6.11 -1.26
C ALA A 180 1.64 6.45 -0.06
N ALA A 181 1.90 7.60 0.58
CA ALA A 181 1.15 8.08 1.75
C ALA A 181 0.35 9.37 1.50
N HIS A 182 0.50 9.97 0.32
CA HIS A 182 0.11 11.37 0.04
C HIS A 182 -1.39 11.65 0.17
N CYS A 183 -2.25 10.68 -0.15
CA CYS A 183 -3.69 10.78 0.07
C CYS A 183 -4.07 11.00 1.54
N ALA A 184 -3.26 10.52 2.50
CA ALA A 184 -3.52 10.64 3.93
C ALA A 184 -2.85 11.88 4.57
N LEU A 185 -1.89 12.51 3.89
CA LEU A 185 -1.14 13.65 4.42
C LEU A 185 -2.00 14.87 4.80
N PRO A 186 -3.08 15.24 4.07
CA PRO A 186 -3.97 16.31 4.51
C PRO A 186 -4.57 16.04 5.89
N SER A 187 -5.03 14.80 6.14
CA SER A 187 -5.57 14.40 7.44
C SER A 187 -4.50 14.44 8.53
N VAL A 188 -3.28 13.98 8.23
CA VAL A 188 -2.14 14.10 9.15
C VAL A 188 -1.87 15.56 9.51
N TYR A 189 -1.81 16.45 8.51
CA TYR A 189 -1.59 17.88 8.72
C TYR A 189 -2.64 18.49 9.65
N THR A 190 -3.93 18.25 9.38
CA THR A 190 -5.04 18.76 10.20
C THR A 190 -5.08 18.18 11.62
N SER A 191 -4.47 17.01 11.83
CA SER A 191 -4.41 16.35 13.14
C SER A 191 -3.23 16.82 14.00
N LEU A 192 -2.29 17.60 13.45
CA LEU A 192 -1.16 18.12 14.21
C LEU A 192 -1.61 19.21 15.17
N LYS A 193 -1.21 19.08 16.44
CA LYS A 193 -1.40 20.13 17.45
C LYS A 193 -0.76 21.45 17.01
N ASP A 194 0.39 21.37 16.36
CA ASP A 194 1.12 22.51 15.80
C ASP A 194 1.53 22.20 14.35
N PRO A 195 0.81 22.74 13.35
CA PRO A 195 1.09 22.54 11.93
C PRO A 195 2.50 22.97 11.50
N SER A 196 3.18 23.85 12.24
CA SER A 196 4.56 24.26 11.92
C SER A 196 5.56 23.10 12.02
N ASN A 197 5.22 22.04 12.78
CA ASN A 197 6.02 20.84 12.90
C ASN A 197 5.80 19.83 11.76
N TYR A 198 4.92 20.12 10.81
CA TYR A 198 4.60 19.19 9.71
C TYR A 198 5.84 18.66 8.99
N SER A 199 6.74 19.54 8.58
CA SER A 199 7.98 19.15 7.89
C SER A 199 8.89 18.26 8.75
N LYS A 200 8.98 18.52 10.05
CA LYS A 200 9.78 17.70 10.98
C LYS A 200 9.17 16.31 11.13
N VAL A 201 7.86 16.24 11.32
CA VAL A 201 7.11 14.98 11.43
C VAL A 201 7.25 14.17 10.14
N LEU A 202 7.19 14.83 8.99
CA LEU A 202 7.36 14.22 7.69
C LEU A 202 8.76 13.59 7.53
N VAL A 203 9.83 14.37 7.70
CA VAL A 203 11.21 13.90 7.55
C VAL A 203 11.50 12.74 8.51
N LEU A 204 11.06 12.86 9.77
CA LEU A 204 11.23 11.79 10.75
C LEU A 204 10.47 10.52 10.33
N SER A 205 9.23 10.65 9.87
CA SER A 205 8.40 9.50 9.46
C SER A 205 8.98 8.78 8.24
N PHE A 206 9.45 9.52 7.23
CA PHE A 206 10.07 8.94 6.04
C PHE A 206 11.41 8.28 6.36
N MET A 207 12.23 8.90 7.22
CA MET A 207 13.50 8.32 7.68
C MET A 207 13.26 7.00 8.44
N ILE A 208 12.38 6.97 9.43
CA ILE A 208 12.04 5.75 10.19
C ILE A 208 11.50 4.67 9.25
N SER A 209 10.58 5.02 8.34
CA SER A 209 10.01 4.07 7.37
C SER A 209 11.09 3.48 6.44
N THR A 210 12.03 4.30 6.01
CA THR A 210 13.15 3.86 5.16
C THR A 210 14.07 2.89 5.89
N MET A 211 14.43 3.20 7.13
CA MET A 211 15.24 2.29 7.96
C MET A 211 14.54 0.95 8.18
N ILE A 212 13.22 0.99 8.43
CA ILE A 212 12.37 -0.19 8.53
C ILE A 212 12.42 -1.01 7.24
N TYR A 213 12.15 -0.39 6.08
CA TYR A 213 12.11 -1.10 4.81
C TYR A 213 13.45 -1.70 4.41
N ILE A 214 14.56 -0.97 4.62
CA ILE A 214 15.92 -1.46 4.36
C ILE A 214 16.29 -2.59 5.31
N GLY A 215 16.05 -2.42 6.61
CA GLY A 215 16.36 -3.45 7.60
C GLY A 215 15.59 -4.74 7.34
N PHE A 216 14.30 -4.62 7.01
CA PHE A 216 13.48 -5.77 6.69
C PHE A 216 13.90 -6.44 5.38
N ALA A 217 14.23 -5.65 4.35
CA ALA A 217 14.77 -6.16 3.09
C ALA A 217 16.06 -6.95 3.32
N PHE A 218 17.01 -6.38 4.07
CA PHE A 218 18.27 -7.03 4.43
C PHE A 218 18.03 -8.36 5.15
N LEU A 219 17.19 -8.37 6.19
CA LEU A 219 16.89 -9.58 6.96
C LEU A 219 16.30 -10.66 6.08
N GLY A 220 15.23 -10.36 5.33
CA GLY A 220 14.58 -11.38 4.51
C GLY A 220 15.43 -11.87 3.34
N GLY A 221 16.13 -10.97 2.63
CA GLY A 221 16.98 -11.34 1.50
C GLY A 221 18.14 -12.24 1.92
N THR A 222 18.86 -11.89 3.00
CA THR A 222 19.98 -12.72 3.48
C THR A 222 19.54 -14.03 4.15
N MET A 223 18.28 -14.11 4.62
CA MET A 223 17.70 -15.35 5.17
C MET A 223 17.23 -16.33 4.11
N PHE A 224 16.69 -15.84 2.98
CA PHE A 224 15.99 -16.71 2.01
C PHE A 224 16.59 -16.67 0.59
N GLY A 225 17.35 -15.64 0.22
CA GLY A 225 17.99 -15.52 -1.09
C GLY A 225 17.01 -15.67 -2.25
N ASP A 226 17.40 -16.45 -3.26
CA ASP A 226 16.56 -16.80 -4.42
C ASP A 226 15.22 -17.46 -4.06
N TYR A 227 15.06 -17.99 -2.84
CA TYR A 227 13.80 -18.59 -2.38
C TYR A 227 12.83 -17.56 -1.77
N THR A 228 13.19 -16.28 -1.72
CA THR A 228 12.33 -15.23 -1.16
C THR A 228 11.02 -15.12 -1.95
N LEU A 229 9.91 -15.36 -1.26
CA LEU A 229 8.57 -15.28 -1.84
C LEU A 229 8.09 -13.82 -1.88
N PRO A 230 7.10 -13.50 -2.73
CA PRO A 230 6.48 -12.17 -2.82
C PRO A 230 6.12 -11.51 -1.49
N GLN A 231 5.77 -12.33 -0.50
CA GLN A 231 5.57 -11.94 0.89
C GLN A 231 6.48 -12.79 1.76
N VAL A 232 7.42 -12.16 2.48
CA VAL A 232 8.39 -12.90 3.30
C VAL A 232 7.74 -13.68 4.44
N SER A 233 6.53 -13.30 4.86
CA SER A 233 5.75 -14.06 5.85
C SER A 233 5.50 -15.50 5.40
N LEU A 234 5.41 -15.75 4.10
CA LEU A 234 5.20 -17.08 3.53
C LEU A 234 6.45 -17.96 3.60
N ASN A 235 7.64 -17.35 3.67
CA ASN A 235 8.92 -18.05 3.84
C ASN A 235 9.13 -18.58 5.26
N ILE A 236 8.45 -18.00 6.26
CA ILE A 236 8.69 -18.36 7.67
C ILE A 236 8.24 -19.82 7.94
N PRO A 237 9.08 -20.67 8.57
CA PRO A 237 8.75 -22.07 8.82
C PRO A 237 7.55 -22.27 9.75
N THR A 238 6.47 -22.88 9.26
CA THR A 238 5.17 -22.99 9.97
C THR A 238 5.12 -24.00 11.12
N HIS A 239 6.18 -24.82 11.31
CA HIS A 239 6.26 -25.75 12.42
C HIS A 239 6.36 -25.05 13.78
N MET A 240 6.61 -23.74 13.78
CA MET A 240 6.81 -22.93 14.98
C MET A 240 5.57 -22.16 15.43
N VAL A 241 5.39 -22.04 16.74
CA VAL A 241 4.34 -21.18 17.33
C VAL A 241 4.57 -19.71 16.95
N ALA A 242 5.83 -19.23 17.01
CA ALA A 242 6.17 -17.86 16.63
C ALA A 242 5.85 -17.55 15.15
N ALA A 243 6.09 -18.51 14.25
CA ALA A 243 5.72 -18.37 12.84
C ALA A 243 4.21 -18.28 12.64
N LYS A 244 3.44 -19.13 13.32
CA LYS A 244 1.96 -19.07 13.30
C LYS A 244 1.44 -17.73 13.85
N LEU A 245 2.06 -17.21 14.90
CA LEU A 245 1.75 -15.88 15.44
C LEU A 245 1.99 -14.79 14.41
N VAL A 246 3.14 -14.81 13.71
CA VAL A 246 3.43 -13.85 12.63
C VAL A 246 2.41 -13.93 11.51
N LEU A 247 2.04 -15.14 11.05
CA LEU A 247 1.02 -15.29 10.00
C LEU A 247 -0.33 -14.71 10.44
N TRP A 248 -0.76 -14.97 11.68
CA TRP A 248 -1.98 -14.36 12.22
C TRP A 248 -1.88 -12.83 12.32
N LEU A 249 -0.75 -12.30 12.76
CA LEU A 249 -0.53 -10.86 12.83
C LEU A 249 -0.57 -10.21 11.44
N VAL A 250 0.00 -10.85 10.43
CA VAL A 250 -0.08 -10.39 9.02
C VAL A 250 -1.51 -10.41 8.51
N VAL A 251 -2.30 -11.45 8.83
CA VAL A 251 -3.74 -11.51 8.50
C VAL A 251 -4.52 -10.40 9.20
N LEU A 252 -4.16 -10.04 10.44
CA LEU A 252 -4.86 -9.02 11.22
C LEU A 252 -4.46 -7.58 10.84
N LEU A 253 -3.26 -7.35 10.28
CA LEU A 253 -2.79 -6.02 9.89
C LEU A 253 -3.82 -5.26 9.02
N PRO A 254 -4.33 -5.86 7.92
CA PRO A 254 -5.32 -5.20 7.08
C PRO A 254 -6.64 -4.86 7.77
N PHE A 255 -7.11 -5.61 8.77
CA PHE A 255 -8.41 -5.40 9.42
C PHE A 255 -8.59 -3.96 9.89
N SER A 256 -7.50 -3.41 10.44
CA SER A 256 -7.43 -2.04 10.92
C SER A 256 -7.47 -0.97 9.81
N LYS A 257 -7.17 -1.36 8.58
CA LYS A 257 -7.00 -0.48 7.41
C LYS A 257 -8.16 -0.57 6.42
N TYR A 258 -8.93 -1.67 6.41
CA TYR A 258 -10.08 -1.82 5.50
C TYR A 258 -11.10 -0.70 5.63
N SER A 259 -11.55 -0.42 6.85
CA SER A 259 -12.50 0.68 7.08
C SER A 259 -11.90 2.03 6.68
N LEU A 260 -10.59 2.23 6.87
CA LEU A 260 -9.90 3.48 6.52
C LEU A 260 -9.77 3.71 5.03
N CYS A 261 -9.35 2.68 4.28
CA CYS A 261 -9.21 2.77 2.83
C CYS A 261 -10.58 2.81 2.15
N LEU A 262 -11.59 2.15 2.70
CA LEU A 262 -12.95 2.17 2.14
C LEU A 262 -13.70 3.47 2.45
N ALA A 263 -13.46 4.08 3.62
CA ALA A 263 -14.15 5.29 4.08
C ALA A 263 -14.21 6.44 3.05
N PRO A 264 -13.10 6.88 2.40
CA PRO A 264 -13.17 7.98 1.44
C PRO A 264 -14.04 7.66 0.21
N ILE A 265 -14.11 6.39 -0.20
CA ILE A 265 -14.99 5.95 -1.30
C ILE A 265 -16.45 5.94 -0.82
N ALA A 266 -16.70 5.28 0.31
CA ALA A 266 -18.04 5.10 0.85
C ALA A 266 -18.68 6.45 1.21
N LEU A 267 -17.94 7.35 1.88
CA LEU A 267 -18.44 8.66 2.29
C LEU A 267 -18.73 9.58 1.09
N ASP A 268 -17.91 9.53 0.02
CA ASP A 268 -18.18 10.31 -1.20
C ASP A 268 -19.49 9.88 -1.86
N ILE A 269 -19.76 8.57 -1.93
CA ILE A 269 -20.99 8.04 -2.51
C ILE A 269 -22.19 8.26 -1.57
N GLU A 270 -22.02 7.99 -0.27
CA GLU A 270 -23.04 8.19 0.77
C GLU A 270 -23.50 9.65 0.84
N SER A 271 -22.61 10.61 0.58
CA SER A 271 -22.96 12.05 0.59
C SER A 271 -24.00 12.44 -0.46
N LYS A 272 -24.17 11.61 -1.50
CA LYS A 272 -25.14 11.80 -2.59
C LYS A 272 -26.49 11.14 -2.28
N PHE A 273 -26.61 10.44 -1.16
CA PHE A 273 -27.88 9.82 -0.77
C PHE A 273 -28.91 10.89 -0.38
N PRO A 274 -30.18 10.73 -0.76
CA PRO A 274 -31.24 11.71 -0.48
C PRO A 274 -31.73 11.66 0.98
N TRP A 275 -31.27 10.69 1.76
CA TRP A 275 -31.80 10.38 3.09
C TRP A 275 -30.93 10.99 4.20
N PRO A 276 -31.52 11.41 5.34
CA PRO A 276 -30.75 11.82 6.51
C PRO A 276 -29.86 10.67 7.03
N ASN A 277 -28.65 11.00 7.50
CA ASN A 277 -27.63 10.05 7.95
C ASN A 277 -28.08 9.11 9.11
N THR A 278 -29.14 9.50 9.83
CA THR A 278 -29.75 8.74 10.94
C THR A 278 -30.91 7.84 10.52
N SER A 279 -31.42 7.98 9.30
CA SER A 279 -32.56 7.21 8.83
C SER A 279 -32.22 5.74 8.60
N ARG A 280 -33.19 4.84 8.83
CA ARG A 280 -33.02 3.40 8.54
C ARG A 280 -32.65 3.16 7.07
N SER A 281 -33.24 3.93 6.14
CA SER A 281 -32.94 3.84 4.71
C SER A 281 -31.50 4.22 4.40
N PHE A 282 -30.96 5.26 5.05
CA PHE A 282 -29.55 5.62 4.91
C PHE A 282 -28.65 4.50 5.42
N VAL A 283 -28.90 3.98 6.63
CA VAL A 283 -28.07 2.93 7.24
C VAL A 283 -28.08 1.66 6.39
N ALA A 284 -29.25 1.22 5.93
CA ALA A 284 -29.38 0.06 5.05
C ALA A 284 -28.64 0.27 3.72
N SER A 285 -28.81 1.44 3.09
CA SER A 285 -28.14 1.76 1.81
C SER A 285 -26.63 1.87 1.96
N SER A 286 -26.13 2.45 3.05
CA SER A 286 -24.70 2.50 3.38
C SER A 286 -24.12 1.11 3.58
N LEU A 287 -24.83 0.22 4.29
CA LEU A 287 -24.41 -1.16 4.51
C LEU A 287 -24.37 -1.96 3.20
N LEU A 288 -25.39 -1.81 2.34
CA LEU A 288 -25.42 -2.42 1.00
C LEU A 288 -24.28 -1.89 0.11
N LEU A 289 -24.05 -0.58 0.09
CA LEU A 289 -22.96 0.04 -0.67
C LEU A 289 -21.60 -0.51 -0.23
N ARG A 290 -21.31 -0.46 1.08
CA ARG A 290 -20.02 -0.92 1.63
C ARG A 290 -19.80 -2.41 1.37
N THR A 291 -20.86 -3.21 1.48
CA THR A 291 -20.82 -4.64 1.15
C THR A 291 -20.59 -4.85 -0.35
N GLY A 292 -21.26 -4.12 -1.22
CA GLY A 292 -21.06 -4.18 -2.67
C GLY A 292 -19.64 -3.80 -3.09
N LEU A 293 -19.07 -2.74 -2.51
CA LEU A 293 -17.68 -2.35 -2.73
C LEU A 293 -16.70 -3.44 -2.28
N MET A 294 -16.96 -4.06 -1.13
CA MET A 294 -16.13 -5.16 -0.62
C MET A 294 -16.24 -6.42 -1.50
N ILE A 295 -17.43 -6.74 -2.01
CA ILE A 295 -17.60 -7.82 -2.99
C ILE A 295 -16.80 -7.50 -4.26
N PHE A 296 -16.84 -6.26 -4.75
CA PHE A 296 -16.05 -5.84 -5.90
C PHE A 296 -14.53 -6.01 -5.67
N VAL A 297 -14.02 -5.60 -4.50
CA VAL A 297 -12.62 -5.82 -4.10
C VAL A 297 -12.29 -7.31 -4.07
N PHE A 298 -13.16 -8.15 -3.49
CA PHE A 298 -12.97 -9.60 -3.44
C PHE A 298 -12.90 -10.22 -4.84
N LEU A 299 -13.79 -9.83 -5.75
CA LEU A 299 -13.79 -10.31 -7.14
C LEU A 299 -12.50 -9.92 -7.87
N LEU A 300 -12.01 -8.69 -7.66
CA LEU A 300 -10.71 -8.28 -8.18
C LEU A 300 -9.58 -9.14 -7.60
N ALA A 301 -9.56 -9.39 -6.29
CA ALA A 301 -8.53 -10.25 -5.67
C ALA A 301 -8.55 -11.70 -6.22
N MET A 302 -9.74 -12.20 -6.59
CA MET A 302 -9.90 -13.51 -7.24
C MET A 302 -9.35 -13.53 -8.68
N VAL A 303 -9.46 -12.43 -9.41
CA VAL A 303 -8.96 -12.29 -10.79
C VAL A 303 -7.44 -12.00 -10.81
N PHE A 304 -6.95 -11.26 -9.82
CA PHE A 304 -5.55 -10.79 -9.74
C PHE A 304 -4.83 -11.34 -8.49
N PRO A 305 -4.64 -12.67 -8.32
CA PRO A 305 -4.15 -13.26 -7.07
C PRO A 305 -2.62 -13.13 -6.85
N TYR A 306 -1.93 -12.24 -7.59
CA TYR A 306 -0.48 -12.09 -7.54
C TYR A 306 -0.08 -10.85 -6.75
N PHE A 307 0.28 -11.03 -5.48
CA PHE A 307 0.52 -9.96 -4.53
C PHE A 307 1.53 -8.90 -5.04
N GLU A 308 2.72 -9.35 -5.42
CA GLU A 308 3.82 -8.50 -5.90
C GLU A 308 3.46 -7.76 -7.19
N THR A 309 2.70 -8.40 -8.08
CA THR A 309 2.32 -7.79 -9.37
C THR A 309 1.29 -6.69 -9.14
N VAL A 310 0.30 -6.95 -8.28
CA VAL A 310 -0.68 -5.96 -7.85
C VAL A 310 0.01 -4.79 -7.14
N VAL A 311 0.91 -5.05 -6.21
CA VAL A 311 1.65 -4.00 -5.49
C VAL A 311 2.55 -3.18 -6.43
N ALA A 312 3.27 -3.83 -7.34
CA ALA A 312 4.10 -3.15 -8.34
C ALA A 312 3.25 -2.25 -9.26
N PHE A 313 2.08 -2.73 -9.69
CA PHE A 313 1.14 -1.97 -10.49
C PHE A 313 0.56 -0.77 -9.71
N ILE A 314 0.14 -0.97 -8.45
CA ILE A 314 -0.37 0.13 -7.60
C ILE A 314 0.68 1.22 -7.46
N GLY A 315 1.92 0.84 -7.14
CA GLY A 315 2.99 1.82 -6.95
C GLY A 315 3.38 2.52 -8.24
N SER A 316 3.53 1.80 -9.35
CA SER A 316 3.93 2.39 -10.64
C SER A 316 2.85 3.21 -11.33
N ALA A 317 1.56 2.83 -11.20
CA ALA A 317 0.44 3.55 -11.80
C ALA A 317 -0.10 4.64 -10.86
N SER A 318 -0.90 4.26 -9.86
CA SER A 318 -1.54 5.21 -8.96
C SER A 318 -0.56 5.89 -8.00
N GLY A 319 0.41 5.14 -7.46
CA GLY A 319 1.39 5.65 -6.51
C GLY A 319 2.26 6.73 -7.13
N MET A 320 2.79 6.52 -8.33
CA MET A 320 3.54 7.56 -9.06
C MET A 320 2.71 8.80 -9.33
N LEU A 321 1.45 8.64 -9.71
CA LEU A 321 0.56 9.78 -9.95
C LEU A 321 0.34 10.57 -8.66
N VAL A 322 -0.12 9.90 -7.61
CA VAL A 322 -0.56 10.54 -6.36
C VAL A 322 0.60 11.01 -5.49
N ALA A 323 1.70 10.26 -5.45
CA ALA A 323 2.82 10.54 -4.57
C ALA A 323 3.92 11.38 -5.22
N VAL A 324 4.08 11.33 -6.55
CA VAL A 324 5.22 11.95 -7.24
C VAL A 324 4.79 13.05 -8.20
N ILE A 325 3.98 12.68 -9.20
CA ILE A 325 3.66 13.55 -10.34
C ILE A 325 2.73 14.69 -9.91
N LEU A 326 1.62 14.37 -9.25
CA LEU A 326 0.58 15.35 -8.94
C LEU A 326 0.98 16.36 -7.86
N PRO A 327 1.65 16.01 -6.76
CA PRO A 327 2.14 17.00 -5.79
C PRO A 327 3.05 18.05 -6.44
N SER A 328 4.00 17.62 -7.28
CA SER A 328 4.87 18.54 -8.02
C SER A 328 4.09 19.38 -9.02
N LEU A 329 3.11 18.79 -9.71
CA LEU A 329 2.27 19.51 -10.67
C LEU A 329 1.37 20.55 -9.98
N PHE A 330 0.76 20.22 -8.84
CA PHE A 330 -0.03 21.16 -8.04
C PHE A 330 0.83 22.31 -7.55
N TYR A 331 2.02 22.01 -7.01
CA TYR A 331 2.95 23.03 -6.54
C TYR A 331 3.38 23.98 -7.67
N LEU A 332 3.76 23.41 -8.83
CA LEU A 332 4.12 24.19 -10.02
C LEU A 332 2.98 25.11 -10.46
N ARG A 333 1.74 24.62 -10.43
CA ARG A 333 0.57 25.36 -10.90
C ARG A 333 0.17 26.48 -9.95
N ILE A 334 0.12 26.19 -8.65
CA ILE A 334 -0.31 27.13 -7.60
C ILE A 334 0.74 28.24 -7.40
N TYR A 335 2.03 27.88 -7.35
CA TYR A 335 3.11 28.83 -7.03
C TYR A 335 3.83 29.40 -8.26
N ARG A 336 3.31 29.20 -9.48
CA ARG A 336 3.97 29.56 -10.76
C ARG A 336 4.60 30.96 -10.82
N ASN A 337 4.02 31.94 -10.14
CA ASN A 337 4.44 33.35 -10.21
C ASN A 337 5.41 33.78 -9.11
N VAL A 338 5.56 32.98 -8.04
CA VAL A 338 6.30 33.36 -6.82
C VAL A 338 7.45 32.39 -6.51
N MET A 339 7.47 31.24 -7.19
CA MET A 339 8.43 30.17 -6.94
C MET A 339 9.84 30.51 -7.46
N PRO A 340 10.89 30.21 -6.68
CA PRO A 340 12.27 30.27 -7.15
C PRO A 340 12.54 29.33 -8.34
N LYS A 341 13.40 29.76 -9.27
CA LYS A 341 13.76 28.97 -10.46
C LYS A 341 14.32 27.58 -10.15
N TRP A 342 15.04 27.42 -9.02
CA TRP A 342 15.60 26.12 -8.64
C TRP A 342 14.52 25.14 -8.18
N GLU A 343 13.51 25.60 -7.42
CA GLU A 343 12.37 24.76 -7.02
C GLU A 343 11.56 24.34 -8.25
N ALA A 344 11.37 25.26 -9.20
CA ALA A 344 10.72 24.95 -10.47
C ALA A 344 11.47 23.85 -11.23
N ARG A 345 12.80 23.97 -11.37
CA ARG A 345 13.64 22.93 -12.01
C ARG A 345 13.50 21.58 -11.32
N VAL A 346 13.56 21.53 -9.99
CA VAL A 346 13.39 20.28 -9.23
C VAL A 346 12.04 19.63 -9.52
N ASN A 347 10.94 20.39 -9.47
CA ASN A 347 9.61 19.83 -9.73
C ASN A 347 9.41 19.40 -11.19
N TYR A 348 9.97 20.14 -12.18
CA TYR A 348 9.93 19.70 -13.57
C TYR A 348 10.74 18.40 -13.79
N THR A 349 11.89 18.26 -13.12
CA THR A 349 12.66 17.01 -13.17
C THR A 349 11.90 15.85 -12.55
N ILE A 350 11.31 16.05 -11.36
CA ILE A 350 10.46 15.03 -10.69
C ILE A 350 9.29 14.63 -11.58
N LEU A 351 8.64 15.61 -12.24
CA LEU A 351 7.53 15.35 -13.14
C LEU A 351 7.96 14.50 -14.35
N ALA A 352 9.07 14.86 -14.99
CA ALA A 352 9.59 14.15 -16.16
C ALA A 352 10.04 12.72 -15.81
N VAL A 353 10.88 12.58 -14.78
CA VAL A 353 11.38 11.26 -14.33
C VAL A 353 10.23 10.41 -13.79
N GLY A 354 9.35 11.00 -12.97
CA GLY A 354 8.20 10.31 -12.40
C GLY A 354 7.23 9.79 -13.45
N THR A 355 7.00 10.56 -14.51
CA THR A 355 6.15 10.14 -15.63
C THR A 355 6.81 9.03 -16.45
N ALA A 356 8.11 9.14 -16.75
CA ALA A 356 8.85 8.10 -17.45
C ALA A 356 8.86 6.78 -16.68
N VAL A 357 9.23 6.81 -15.39
CA VAL A 357 9.27 5.63 -14.52
C VAL A 357 7.87 5.06 -14.28
N GLY A 358 6.85 5.91 -14.08
CA GLY A 358 5.48 5.46 -13.87
C GLY A 358 4.89 4.77 -15.10
N MET A 359 5.09 5.33 -16.30
CA MET A 359 4.64 4.69 -17.55
C MET A 359 5.38 3.36 -17.79
N ALA A 360 6.71 3.37 -17.71
CA ALA A 360 7.52 2.16 -17.94
C ALA A 360 7.20 1.06 -16.92
N GLY A 361 7.06 1.42 -15.65
CA GLY A 361 6.68 0.49 -14.57
C GLY A 361 5.28 -0.08 -14.75
N THR A 362 4.30 0.76 -15.11
CA THR A 362 2.92 0.30 -15.35
C THR A 362 2.87 -0.69 -16.51
N ILE A 363 3.55 -0.40 -17.61
CA ILE A 363 3.66 -1.31 -18.77
C ILE A 363 4.32 -2.63 -18.33
N ALA A 364 5.43 -2.58 -17.60
CA ALA A 364 6.13 -3.76 -17.11
C ALA A 364 5.24 -4.62 -16.19
N SER A 365 4.50 -4.03 -15.27
CA SER A 365 3.58 -4.76 -14.38
C SER A 365 2.43 -5.42 -15.16
N ILE A 366 1.89 -4.76 -16.20
CA ILE A 366 0.85 -5.35 -17.06
C ILE A 366 1.41 -6.53 -17.87
N ILE A 367 2.61 -6.39 -18.44
CA ILE A 367 3.27 -7.49 -19.19
C ILE A 367 3.51 -8.69 -18.26
N ASN A 368 4.04 -8.45 -17.06
CA ASN A 368 4.26 -9.49 -16.05
C ASN A 368 2.95 -10.19 -15.66
N PHE A 369 1.86 -9.43 -15.53
CA PHE A 369 0.55 -9.99 -15.25
C PHE A 369 0.04 -10.89 -16.38
N VAL A 370 0.10 -10.42 -17.64
CA VAL A 370 -0.32 -11.20 -18.81
C VAL A 370 0.49 -12.49 -18.94
N HIS A 371 1.80 -12.43 -18.65
CA HIS A 371 2.65 -13.61 -18.67
C HIS A 371 2.21 -14.63 -17.62
N ARG A 372 1.90 -14.19 -16.39
CA ARG A 372 1.48 -15.05 -15.27
C ARG A 372 0.11 -15.71 -15.45
N ILE A 373 -0.81 -15.08 -16.18
CA ILE A 373 -2.10 -15.73 -16.52
C ILE A 373 -1.88 -16.84 -17.57
N ARG A 374 -0.90 -16.68 -18.45
CA ARG A 374 -0.64 -17.61 -19.55
C ARG A 374 0.21 -18.82 -19.14
N SER A 375 1.04 -18.67 -18.12
CA SER A 375 1.81 -19.75 -17.48
C SER A 375 0.93 -20.56 -16.55
#